data_AF-A0AAQ3WD19-F1
#
_entry.id   AF-A0AAQ3WD19-F1
#
_cell.length_a   1.000
_cell.length_b   1.000
_cell.length_c   1.000
_cell.angle_alpha   90.00
_cell.angle_beta   90.00
_cell.angle_gamma   90.00
#
_symmetry.space_group_name_H-M   'P 1'
#
loop_
_entity.id
_entity.type
_entity.pdbx_description
1 polymer ?
#
loop_
_entity_poly.entity_id
_entity_poly.type
_entity_poly.pdbx_seq_one_letter_code
_entity_poly.pdbx_strand_id
1 'polypeptide(L)'
;MGNDEMRKKIGFVLLSIIIVLGVTIYFGRDKEQKEETLFKKEAIEFWVVSDPHYIDKSLTDSGIAFKKIKQTAAGKELDFQKESWQAFIDKAIKQKPEMLIITGDLTLNGEKVSAEKLAELLKQLTDKGINVFVIPGNHDINDGWARKFVGDQQEKTEVISIADFKKIFADFGYQNATSYDKSSLSYSVSVNQRYNFLFLDSNIYPEDSQPQTSPTTGGTIRGKTMKWVKKQLKKAKEEKKKTVVFLHHNIFAHNELLSNGFVLNNAEEFKKVLADYQVPIVFSGHIHAQDIMTETVNDHPLTEIVSSSFSIAPQGYGVVTLNGNSFDYQKQENTHKIPQVENYPEYIKELFIEDGKRLGYTQLTDAGLSDSKKLDIASEFVGQVNYRFFSGNDFISDEEVEKIKAEPGYQIIADNSKFLKDYIDSIIQDKNQKDNQLKKNLY
;
A
#
# COMPACT_ATOMS: atom_id res chain seq x y z
N MET A 1 -53.05 -63.30 14.90
CA MET A 1 -51.77 -62.78 14.34
C MET A 1 -51.70 -61.25 14.42
N GLY A 2 -51.97 -60.61 15.57
CA GLY A 2 -52.18 -59.14 15.61
C GLY A 2 -51.27 -58.31 16.53
N ASN A 3 -50.51 -58.92 17.45
CA ASN A 3 -49.80 -58.16 18.49
C ASN A 3 -48.27 -58.06 18.29
N ASP A 4 -47.63 -59.06 17.67
CA ASP A 4 -46.18 -59.04 17.45
C ASP A 4 -45.76 -58.13 16.29
N GLU A 5 -46.59 -58.00 15.27
CA GLU A 5 -46.32 -57.11 14.13
C GLU A 5 -46.40 -55.63 14.54
N MET A 6 -47.32 -55.31 15.46
CA MET A 6 -47.50 -53.95 15.97
C MET A 6 -46.34 -53.51 16.87
N ARG A 7 -45.83 -54.41 17.74
CA ARG A 7 -44.66 -54.15 18.58
C ARG A 7 -43.38 -53.96 17.76
N LYS A 8 -43.20 -54.74 16.69
CA LYS A 8 -42.05 -54.57 15.77
C LYS A 8 -42.12 -53.25 15.00
N LYS A 9 -43.31 -52.84 14.53
CA LYS A 9 -43.47 -51.53 13.84
C LYS A 9 -43.22 -50.35 14.78
N ILE A 10 -43.70 -50.39 16.02
CA ILE A 10 -43.46 -49.31 17.01
C ILE A 10 -41.97 -49.23 17.40
N GLY A 11 -41.31 -50.39 17.60
CA GLY A 11 -39.87 -50.44 17.86
C GLY A 11 -39.03 -49.87 16.72
N PHE A 12 -39.41 -50.16 15.46
CA PHE A 12 -38.70 -49.63 14.30
C PHE A 12 -38.89 -48.12 14.15
N VAL A 13 -40.09 -47.59 14.40
CA VAL A 13 -40.36 -46.15 14.36
C VAL A 13 -39.60 -45.41 15.47
N LEU A 14 -39.55 -45.94 16.69
CA LEU A 14 -38.79 -45.34 17.79
C LEU A 14 -37.27 -45.38 17.53
N LEU A 15 -36.75 -46.47 16.97
CA LEU A 15 -35.33 -46.56 16.58
C LEU A 15 -34.99 -45.58 15.46
N SER A 16 -35.89 -45.42 14.49
CA SER A 16 -35.75 -44.46 13.38
C SER A 16 -35.72 -43.02 13.91
N ILE A 17 -36.61 -42.69 14.84
CA ILE A 17 -36.69 -41.34 15.45
C ILE A 17 -35.45 -41.06 16.30
N ILE A 18 -34.93 -42.04 17.05
CA ILE A 18 -33.69 -41.88 17.84
C ILE A 18 -32.46 -41.74 16.93
N ILE A 19 -32.39 -42.48 15.82
CA ILE A 19 -31.30 -42.34 14.84
C ILE A 19 -31.40 -40.98 14.14
N VAL A 20 -32.60 -40.53 13.75
CA VAL A 20 -32.79 -39.22 13.12
C VAL A 20 -32.48 -38.08 14.09
N LEU A 21 -32.88 -38.17 15.37
CA LEU A 21 -32.52 -37.22 16.43
C LEU A 21 -31.02 -37.26 16.76
N GLY A 22 -30.42 -38.44 16.81
CA GLY A 22 -28.97 -38.61 17.01
C GLY A 22 -28.16 -38.02 15.86
N VAL A 23 -28.63 -38.19 14.62
CA VAL A 23 -28.04 -37.59 13.41
C VAL A 23 -28.28 -36.07 13.40
N THR A 24 -29.45 -35.55 13.77
CA THR A 24 -29.66 -34.08 13.87
C THR A 24 -28.88 -33.43 15.02
N ILE A 25 -28.63 -34.13 16.12
CA ILE A 25 -27.78 -33.62 17.22
C ILE A 25 -26.28 -33.75 16.88
N TYR A 26 -25.88 -34.78 16.10
CA TYR A 26 -24.51 -34.96 15.65
C TYR A 26 -24.13 -34.01 14.50
N PHE A 27 -25.05 -33.75 13.57
CA PHE A 27 -24.87 -32.78 12.47
C PHE A 27 -25.32 -31.35 12.83
N GLY A 28 -26.07 -31.15 13.93
CA GLY A 28 -26.47 -29.83 14.45
C GLY A 28 -25.49 -29.22 15.44
N ARG A 29 -24.37 -29.91 15.74
CA ARG A 29 -23.19 -29.29 16.34
C ARG A 29 -22.32 -28.73 15.22
N ASP A 30 -22.76 -27.60 14.66
CA ASP A 30 -21.81 -26.58 14.26
C ASP A 30 -21.11 -26.12 15.55
N LYS A 31 -20.09 -26.88 15.97
CA LYS A 31 -19.03 -26.27 16.77
C LYS A 31 -18.50 -25.17 15.85
N GLU A 32 -18.86 -23.92 16.12
CA GLU A 32 -18.09 -22.76 15.65
C GLU A 32 -16.63 -23.11 15.91
N GLN A 33 -15.91 -23.50 14.86
CA GLN A 33 -14.48 -23.63 14.92
C GLN A 33 -14.01 -22.20 15.15
N LYS A 34 -13.68 -21.92 16.41
CA LYS A 34 -13.13 -20.62 16.81
C LYS A 34 -11.90 -20.41 15.95
N GLU A 35 -11.98 -19.46 15.03
CA GLU A 35 -10.95 -19.20 14.04
C GLU A 35 -9.62 -18.97 14.75
N GLU A 36 -8.60 -19.77 14.41
CA GLU A 36 -7.30 -19.67 15.05
C GLU A 36 -6.69 -18.31 14.69
N THR A 37 -6.32 -17.53 15.71
CA THR A 37 -5.78 -16.20 15.52
C THR A 37 -4.27 -16.26 15.34
N LEU A 38 -3.71 -15.41 14.47
CA LEU A 38 -2.29 -15.41 14.14
C LEU A 38 -1.39 -15.24 15.37
N PHE A 39 -1.79 -14.38 16.30
CA PHE A 39 -1.09 -14.13 17.55
C PHE A 39 -1.98 -14.35 18.77
N LYS A 40 -1.38 -14.87 19.84
CA LYS A 40 -2.03 -14.98 21.16
C LYS A 40 -1.91 -13.71 22.00
N LYS A 41 -0.93 -12.86 21.70
CA LYS A 41 -0.68 -11.62 22.44
C LYS A 41 -1.62 -10.50 22.00
N GLU A 42 -1.94 -9.60 22.92
CA GLU A 42 -2.84 -8.48 22.66
C GLU A 42 -2.15 -7.31 21.94
N ALA A 43 -0.94 -6.96 22.37
CA ALA A 43 -0.16 -5.89 21.78
C ALA A 43 0.59 -6.38 20.54
N ILE A 44 0.47 -5.64 19.44
CA ILE A 44 1.06 -5.96 18.14
C ILE A 44 1.80 -4.73 17.64
N GLU A 45 3.04 -4.91 17.24
CA GLU A 45 3.81 -3.96 16.46
C GLU A 45 4.00 -4.49 15.05
N PHE A 46 3.69 -3.66 14.05
CA PHE A 46 3.97 -3.99 12.65
C PHE A 46 4.57 -2.80 11.93
N TRP A 47 5.34 -3.09 10.88
CA TRP A 47 5.86 -2.09 9.98
C TRP A 47 5.04 -2.07 8.70
N VAL A 48 4.83 -0.90 8.13
CA VAL A 48 4.13 -0.71 6.85
C VAL A 48 5.03 0.03 5.88
N VAL A 49 5.11 -0.49 4.66
CA VAL A 49 5.88 0.05 3.54
C VAL A 49 4.95 0.11 2.34
N SER A 50 5.15 1.07 1.45
CA SER A 50 4.44 1.09 0.17
C SER A 50 5.39 1.38 -0.99
N ASP A 51 4.97 0.97 -2.18
CA ASP A 51 5.57 1.36 -3.45
C ASP A 51 7.09 1.13 -3.49
N PRO A 52 7.57 -0.09 -3.20
CA PRO A 52 8.99 -0.42 -3.32
C PRO A 52 9.52 -0.33 -4.75
N HIS A 53 8.66 -0.48 -5.77
CA HIS A 53 9.00 -0.40 -7.18
C HIS A 53 10.30 -1.16 -7.53
N TYR A 54 10.41 -2.39 -7.04
CA TYR A 54 11.65 -3.15 -7.10
C TYR A 54 11.96 -3.59 -8.54
N ILE A 55 13.20 -3.35 -8.98
CA ILE A 55 13.78 -3.90 -10.20
C ILE A 55 15.08 -4.65 -9.89
N ASP A 56 15.14 -5.93 -10.25
CA ASP A 56 16.35 -6.72 -10.01
C ASP A 56 17.47 -6.38 -11.01
N LYS A 57 18.72 -6.40 -10.54
CA LYS A 57 19.92 -6.08 -11.34
C LYS A 57 20.12 -7.03 -12.53
N SER A 58 19.55 -8.23 -12.52
CA SER A 58 19.60 -9.12 -13.70
C SER A 58 18.82 -8.60 -14.91
N LEU A 59 17.93 -7.61 -14.71
CA LEU A 59 17.15 -6.98 -15.78
C LEU A 59 17.84 -5.76 -16.37
N THR A 60 19.07 -5.45 -15.97
CA THR A 60 19.79 -4.29 -16.47
C THR A 60 21.29 -4.53 -16.58
N ASP A 61 21.91 -4.04 -17.65
CA ASP A 61 23.37 -3.95 -17.77
C ASP A 61 23.92 -2.56 -17.36
N SER A 62 23.07 -1.73 -16.74
CA SER A 62 23.35 -0.32 -16.41
C SER A 62 23.71 0.55 -17.63
N GLY A 63 23.34 0.10 -18.83
CA GLY A 63 23.56 0.77 -20.10
C GLY A 63 22.70 2.02 -20.32
N ILE A 64 22.68 2.51 -21.56
CA ILE A 64 21.99 3.74 -21.95
C ILE A 64 20.48 3.63 -21.70
N ALA A 65 19.87 2.48 -22.01
CA ALA A 65 18.43 2.27 -21.80
C ALA A 65 18.05 2.39 -20.32
N PHE A 66 18.88 1.83 -19.42
CA PHE A 66 18.63 1.92 -17.98
C PHE A 66 18.82 3.34 -17.44
N LYS A 67 19.82 4.06 -17.95
CA LYS A 67 20.00 5.48 -17.61
C LYS A 67 18.80 6.33 -18.03
N LYS A 68 18.19 6.03 -19.18
CA LYS A 68 16.98 6.73 -19.66
C LYS A 68 15.77 6.48 -18.76
N ILE A 69 15.48 5.22 -18.38
CA ILE A 69 14.33 4.95 -17.51
C ILE A 69 14.48 5.61 -16.13
N LYS A 70 15.69 5.66 -15.57
CA LYS A 70 15.94 6.36 -14.29
C LYS A 70 15.55 7.85 -14.34
N GLN A 71 15.72 8.51 -15.48
CA GLN A 71 15.37 9.93 -15.65
C GLN A 71 13.85 10.16 -15.74
N THR A 72 13.08 9.11 -16.04
CA THR A 72 11.62 9.16 -16.19
C THR A 72 10.90 8.33 -15.13
N ALA A 73 11.60 7.91 -14.08
CA ALA A 73 11.05 7.04 -13.04
C ALA A 73 10.35 7.81 -11.90
N ALA A 74 10.14 9.13 -12.04
CA ALA A 74 9.54 9.99 -11.01
C ALA A 74 10.31 9.95 -9.67
N GLY A 75 11.62 10.21 -9.74
CA GLY A 75 12.48 10.32 -8.54
C GLY A 75 12.77 9.00 -7.81
N LYS A 76 12.47 7.84 -8.41
CA LYS A 76 12.79 6.53 -7.83
C LYS A 76 14.27 6.19 -7.93
N GLU A 77 14.83 5.71 -6.82
CA GLU A 77 16.17 5.12 -6.74
C GLU A 77 16.12 3.69 -7.28
N LEU A 78 16.86 3.41 -8.36
CA LEU A 78 16.86 2.10 -9.04
C LEU A 78 18.24 1.40 -9.04
N ASP A 79 19.31 2.04 -8.56
CA ASP A 79 20.68 1.50 -8.64
C ASP A 79 21.03 0.60 -7.45
N PHE A 80 20.50 0.87 -6.26
CA PHE A 80 20.89 0.22 -4.99
C PHE A 80 19.71 -0.37 -4.20
N GLN A 81 18.58 -0.61 -4.86
CA GLN A 81 17.37 -1.14 -4.23
C GLN A 81 17.60 -2.44 -3.46
N LYS A 82 18.35 -3.41 -4.02
CA LYS A 82 18.65 -4.68 -3.34
C LYS A 82 19.41 -4.45 -2.03
N GLU A 83 20.41 -3.59 -2.06
CA GLU A 83 21.23 -3.26 -0.90
C GLU A 83 20.40 -2.50 0.16
N SER A 84 19.54 -1.56 -0.26
CA SER A 84 18.62 -0.85 0.63
C SER A 84 17.59 -1.78 1.28
N TRP A 85 16.98 -2.67 0.50
CA TRP A 85 16.07 -3.70 1.00
C TRP A 85 16.76 -4.67 1.95
N GLN A 86 17.98 -5.12 1.65
CA GLN A 86 18.73 -5.97 2.56
C GLN A 86 19.02 -5.26 3.90
N ALA A 87 19.42 -3.98 3.87
CA ALA A 87 19.63 -3.20 5.09
C ALA A 87 18.33 -3.02 5.90
N PHE A 88 17.20 -2.84 5.22
CA PHE A 88 15.88 -2.76 5.86
C PHE A 88 15.46 -4.10 6.50
N ILE A 89 15.68 -5.20 5.80
CA ILE A 89 15.44 -6.56 6.30
C ILE A 89 16.30 -6.86 7.52
N ASP A 90 17.59 -6.55 7.49
CA ASP A 90 18.50 -6.73 8.63
C ASP A 90 18.02 -5.91 9.84
N LYS A 91 17.55 -4.68 9.59
CA LYS A 91 16.94 -3.82 10.62
C LYS A 91 15.68 -4.46 11.21
N ALA A 92 14.78 -5.00 10.39
CA ALA A 92 13.58 -5.69 10.84
C ALA A 92 13.92 -6.98 11.62
N ILE A 93 14.87 -7.80 11.18
CA ILE A 93 15.32 -9.00 11.90
C ILE A 93 15.88 -8.64 13.28
N LYS A 94 16.57 -7.50 13.40
CA LYS A 94 17.11 -7.02 14.67
C LYS A 94 16.03 -6.51 15.61
N GLN A 95 15.08 -5.71 15.11
CA GLN A 95 14.04 -5.08 15.91
C GLN A 95 12.86 -6.01 16.20
N LYS A 96 12.65 -7.01 15.35
CA LYS A 96 11.63 -8.07 15.46
C LYS A 96 10.19 -7.54 15.60
N PRO A 97 9.70 -6.70 14.65
CA PRO A 97 8.27 -6.46 14.58
C PRO A 97 7.53 -7.79 14.33
N GLU A 98 6.25 -7.86 14.68
CA GLU A 98 5.47 -9.08 14.42
C GLU A 98 5.21 -9.29 12.93
N MET A 99 5.09 -8.18 12.20
CA MET A 99 4.69 -8.17 10.81
C MET A 99 5.39 -7.04 10.03
N LEU A 100 5.68 -7.31 8.76
CA LEU A 100 5.88 -6.32 7.72
C LEU A 100 4.69 -6.36 6.76
N ILE A 101 4.13 -5.20 6.42
CA ILE A 101 3.03 -5.06 5.47
C ILE A 101 3.49 -4.21 4.29
N ILE A 102 3.20 -4.65 3.06
CA ILE A 102 3.52 -3.90 1.84
C ILE A 102 2.22 -3.63 1.04
N THR A 103 1.89 -2.35 0.85
CA THR A 103 0.59 -1.89 0.28
C THR A 103 0.60 -1.72 -1.24
N GLY A 104 1.31 -2.56 -1.98
CA GLY A 104 1.31 -2.58 -3.44
C GLY A 104 2.53 -1.95 -4.09
N ASP A 105 2.53 -2.02 -5.42
CA ASP A 105 3.61 -1.64 -6.33
C ASP A 105 4.94 -2.28 -5.93
N LEU A 106 4.87 -3.61 -5.75
CA LEU A 106 5.97 -4.46 -5.32
C LEU A 106 7.16 -4.39 -6.30
N THR A 107 6.85 -4.26 -7.60
CA THR A 107 7.81 -4.23 -8.70
C THR A 107 7.72 -2.93 -9.48
N LEU A 108 8.76 -2.59 -10.24
CA LEU A 108 8.79 -1.35 -11.01
C LEU A 108 7.70 -1.31 -12.09
N ASN A 109 7.58 -2.36 -12.90
CA ASN A 109 6.51 -2.49 -13.92
C ASN A 109 6.12 -3.96 -14.13
N GLY A 110 5.99 -4.75 -13.07
CA GLY A 110 5.40 -6.08 -13.14
C GLY A 110 6.35 -7.15 -13.67
N GLU A 111 7.67 -6.92 -13.60
CA GLU A 111 8.65 -7.90 -14.03
C GLU A 111 8.65 -9.11 -13.07
N LYS A 112 8.35 -10.29 -13.61
CA LYS A 112 8.25 -11.52 -12.80
C LYS A 112 9.54 -11.84 -12.04
N VAL A 113 10.69 -11.64 -12.68
CA VAL A 113 12.00 -11.83 -12.05
C VAL A 113 12.18 -10.90 -10.84
N SER A 114 11.75 -9.63 -10.95
CA SER A 114 11.82 -8.69 -9.83
C SER A 114 10.94 -9.15 -8.66
N ALA A 115 9.73 -9.63 -8.93
CA ALA A 115 8.86 -10.17 -7.88
C ALA A 115 9.46 -11.41 -7.19
N GLU A 116 10.02 -12.35 -7.96
CA GLU A 116 10.70 -13.52 -7.39
C GLU A 116 11.89 -13.12 -6.51
N LYS A 117 12.67 -12.12 -6.92
CA LYS A 117 13.82 -11.60 -6.16
C LYS A 117 13.42 -10.80 -4.92
N LEU A 118 12.35 -10.02 -4.98
CA LEU A 118 11.80 -9.39 -3.79
C LEU A 118 11.26 -10.45 -2.82
N ALA A 119 10.55 -11.48 -3.30
CA ALA A 119 10.11 -12.61 -2.48
C ALA A 119 11.27 -13.34 -1.79
N GLU A 120 12.39 -13.58 -2.49
CA GLU A 120 13.62 -14.15 -1.91
C GLU A 120 14.16 -13.29 -0.75
N LEU A 121 14.15 -11.96 -0.91
CA LEU A 121 14.55 -11.03 0.14
C LEU A 121 13.60 -11.12 1.35
N LEU A 122 12.29 -11.03 1.13
CA LEU A 122 11.26 -11.05 2.17
C LEU A 122 11.22 -12.38 2.93
N LYS A 123 11.58 -13.50 2.28
CA LYS A 123 11.66 -14.82 2.93
C LYS A 123 12.61 -14.84 4.14
N GLN A 124 13.63 -13.99 4.15
CA GLN A 124 14.54 -13.87 5.30
C GLN A 124 13.80 -13.44 6.58
N LEU A 125 12.74 -12.64 6.45
CA LEU A 125 11.89 -12.23 7.58
C LEU A 125 11.05 -13.39 8.10
N THR A 126 10.39 -14.12 7.20
CA THR A 126 9.56 -15.28 7.57
C THR A 126 10.38 -16.39 8.21
N ASP A 127 11.61 -16.61 7.73
CA ASP A 127 12.56 -17.57 8.32
C ASP A 127 13.00 -17.18 9.74
N LYS A 128 12.80 -15.92 10.14
CA LYS A 128 13.04 -15.39 11.50
C LYS A 128 11.75 -15.24 12.31
N GLY A 129 10.62 -15.71 11.80
CA GLY A 129 9.32 -15.66 12.49
C GLY A 129 8.61 -14.30 12.42
N ILE A 130 9.07 -13.39 11.56
CA ILE A 130 8.39 -12.13 11.25
C ILE A 130 7.45 -12.41 10.08
N ASN A 131 6.14 -12.19 10.26
CA ASN A 131 5.19 -12.41 9.18
C ASN A 131 5.29 -11.29 8.15
N VAL A 132 5.02 -11.59 6.88
CA VAL A 132 4.95 -10.57 5.83
C VAL A 132 3.59 -10.67 5.15
N PHE A 133 3.00 -9.52 4.82
CA PHE A 133 1.72 -9.42 4.12
C PHE A 133 1.84 -8.47 2.95
N VAL A 134 1.43 -8.91 1.76
CA VAL A 134 1.51 -8.10 0.55
C VAL A 134 0.18 -8.09 -0.21
N ILE A 135 -0.11 -6.96 -0.83
CA ILE A 135 -1.13 -6.80 -1.86
C ILE A 135 -0.48 -6.26 -3.12
N PRO A 136 -1.07 -6.46 -4.31
CA PRO A 136 -0.56 -5.85 -5.54
C PRO A 136 -0.89 -4.35 -5.58
N GLY A 137 -0.09 -3.58 -6.32
CA GLY A 137 -0.45 -2.27 -6.84
C GLY A 137 -0.74 -2.30 -8.35
N ASN A 138 -0.89 -1.13 -8.96
CA ASN A 138 -1.27 -1.04 -10.37
C ASN A 138 -0.14 -1.42 -11.33
N HIS A 139 1.11 -1.47 -10.84
CA HIS A 139 2.28 -1.89 -11.62
C HIS A 139 2.60 -3.38 -11.54
N ASP A 140 1.92 -4.15 -10.69
CA ASP A 140 2.34 -5.53 -10.42
C ASP A 140 1.77 -6.57 -11.41
N ILE A 141 0.47 -6.53 -11.70
CA ILE A 141 -0.22 -7.63 -12.40
C ILE A 141 -0.44 -7.30 -13.87
N ASN A 142 -0.01 -8.20 -14.75
CA ASN A 142 -0.21 -8.11 -16.20
C ASN A 142 0.21 -6.75 -16.80
N ASP A 143 1.28 -6.16 -16.25
CA ASP A 143 1.79 -4.86 -16.68
C ASP A 143 2.52 -4.96 -18.02
N GLY A 144 1.98 -4.29 -19.04
CA GLY A 144 2.56 -4.22 -20.39
C GLY A 144 3.91 -3.50 -20.47
N TRP A 145 4.33 -2.82 -19.40
CA TRP A 145 5.59 -2.08 -19.30
C TRP A 145 6.76 -2.89 -18.74
N ALA A 146 6.58 -4.17 -18.39
CA ALA A 146 7.69 -5.02 -17.94
C ALA A 146 8.83 -5.06 -18.97
N ARG A 147 10.01 -4.55 -18.60
CA ARG A 147 11.19 -4.51 -19.49
C ARG A 147 12.46 -4.99 -18.78
N LYS A 148 13.40 -5.47 -19.58
CA LYS A 148 14.83 -5.48 -19.26
C LYS A 148 15.56 -4.46 -20.14
N PHE A 149 16.63 -3.90 -19.62
CA PHE A 149 17.38 -2.78 -20.20
C PHE A 149 18.78 -3.27 -20.59
N VAL A 150 19.06 -3.38 -21.89
CA VAL A 150 20.33 -3.92 -22.42
C VAL A 150 20.87 -2.98 -23.48
N GLY A 151 22.09 -2.47 -23.28
CA GLY A 151 22.70 -1.48 -24.15
C GLY A 151 21.84 -0.22 -24.25
N ASP A 152 21.33 0.07 -25.44
CA ASP A 152 20.43 1.19 -25.72
C ASP A 152 18.97 0.79 -25.96
N GLN A 153 18.62 -0.50 -25.76
CA GLN A 153 17.30 -1.06 -26.00
C GLN A 153 16.53 -1.39 -24.71
N GLN A 154 15.20 -1.32 -24.81
CA GLN A 154 14.28 -1.89 -23.82
C GLN A 154 13.62 -3.13 -24.42
N GLU A 155 13.92 -4.29 -23.86
CA GLU A 155 13.37 -5.57 -24.32
C GLU A 155 12.24 -6.02 -23.39
N LYS A 156 11.18 -6.64 -23.94
CA LYS A 156 10.13 -7.23 -23.12
C LYS A 156 10.69 -8.36 -22.25
N THR A 157 10.17 -8.49 -21.04
CA THR A 157 10.43 -9.61 -20.13
C THR A 157 9.12 -10.24 -19.67
N GLU A 158 9.17 -11.35 -18.94
CA GLU A 158 7.99 -12.00 -18.39
C GLU A 158 7.27 -11.09 -17.38
N VAL A 159 5.95 -11.03 -17.52
CA VAL A 159 5.03 -10.30 -16.62
C VAL A 159 4.50 -11.22 -15.53
N ILE A 160 4.04 -10.65 -14.42
CA ILE A 160 3.37 -11.39 -13.35
C ILE A 160 1.89 -11.58 -13.71
N SER A 161 1.45 -12.83 -13.92
CA SER A 161 0.02 -13.15 -13.98
C SER A 161 -0.61 -13.20 -12.59
N ILE A 162 -1.95 -13.25 -12.52
CA ILE A 162 -2.66 -13.46 -11.24
C ILE A 162 -2.20 -14.76 -10.55
N ALA A 163 -1.95 -15.81 -11.33
CA ALA A 163 -1.48 -17.10 -10.82
C ALA A 163 -0.04 -17.02 -10.33
N ASP A 164 0.83 -16.31 -11.05
CA ASP A 164 2.21 -16.07 -10.64
C ASP A 164 2.25 -15.30 -9.31
N PHE A 165 1.45 -14.23 -9.16
CA PHE A 165 1.41 -13.46 -7.91
C PHE A 165 1.06 -14.34 -6.70
N LYS A 166 0.00 -15.15 -6.81
CA LYS A 166 -0.40 -16.09 -5.75
C LYS A 166 0.67 -17.11 -5.42
N LYS A 167 1.44 -17.55 -6.43
CA LYS A 167 2.51 -18.53 -6.27
C LYS A 167 3.75 -17.91 -5.63
N ILE A 168 4.21 -16.78 -6.16
CA ILE A 168 5.41 -16.07 -5.70
C ILE A 168 5.20 -15.57 -4.27
N PHE A 169 4.02 -15.02 -3.98
CA PHE A 169 3.71 -14.44 -2.68
C PHE A 169 2.85 -15.33 -1.77
N ALA A 170 2.83 -16.64 -2.01
CA ALA A 170 2.03 -17.60 -1.24
C ALA A 170 2.32 -17.55 0.28
N ASP A 171 3.59 -17.34 0.63
CA ASP A 171 4.10 -17.25 2.01
C ASP A 171 4.12 -15.82 2.57
N PHE A 172 3.52 -14.85 1.88
CA PHE A 172 3.49 -13.44 2.32
C PHE A 172 2.05 -12.92 2.43
N GLY A 173 1.21 -13.70 3.10
CA GLY A 173 -0.09 -13.29 3.59
C GLY A 173 -1.14 -14.38 3.39
N TYR A 174 -1.14 -15.01 2.21
CA TYR A 174 -2.13 -16.01 1.86
C TYR A 174 -2.11 -17.20 2.81
N GLN A 175 -0.95 -17.73 3.18
CA GLN A 175 -0.84 -18.86 4.12
C GLN A 175 -1.46 -18.61 5.50
N ASN A 176 -1.59 -17.33 5.90
CA ASN A 176 -2.13 -16.89 7.19
C ASN A 176 -3.58 -16.37 7.09
N ALA A 177 -4.18 -16.39 5.91
CA ALA A 177 -5.49 -15.81 5.69
C ALA A 177 -6.61 -16.70 6.25
N THR A 178 -7.57 -16.05 6.90
CA THR A 178 -8.79 -16.68 7.39
C THR A 178 -9.89 -16.72 6.34
N SER A 179 -9.81 -15.82 5.35
CA SER A 179 -10.72 -15.80 4.21
C SER A 179 -10.05 -15.17 2.99
N TYR A 180 -10.38 -15.66 1.80
CA TYR A 180 -9.97 -15.09 0.52
C TYR A 180 -11.19 -14.63 -0.26
N ASP A 181 -11.08 -13.51 -0.99
CA ASP A 181 -12.01 -13.22 -2.06
C ASP A 181 -11.69 -14.11 -3.27
N LYS A 182 -12.74 -14.65 -3.91
CA LYS A 182 -12.61 -15.45 -5.13
C LYS A 182 -12.51 -14.59 -6.39
N SER A 183 -12.77 -13.30 -6.28
CA SER A 183 -12.88 -12.37 -7.41
C SER A 183 -11.74 -11.36 -7.50
N SER A 184 -10.78 -11.42 -6.57
CA SER A 184 -9.60 -10.54 -6.52
C SER A 184 -8.45 -11.24 -5.80
N LEU A 185 -7.34 -10.52 -5.60
CA LEU A 185 -6.22 -10.92 -4.74
C LEU A 185 -6.41 -10.49 -3.26
N SER A 186 -7.64 -10.17 -2.85
CA SER A 186 -7.95 -9.73 -1.47
C SER A 186 -8.05 -10.90 -0.48
N TYR A 187 -7.65 -10.65 0.76
CA TYR A 187 -7.73 -11.63 1.84
C TYR A 187 -7.87 -10.97 3.23
N SER A 188 -8.38 -11.72 4.20
CA SER A 188 -8.59 -11.28 5.58
C SER A 188 -7.73 -12.13 6.52
N VAL A 189 -7.25 -11.53 7.60
CA VAL A 189 -6.42 -12.18 8.62
C VAL A 189 -6.96 -11.85 10.00
N SER A 190 -7.33 -12.87 10.77
CA SER A 190 -7.65 -12.70 12.18
C SER A 190 -6.36 -12.59 13.01
N VAL A 191 -5.86 -11.36 13.19
CA VAL A 191 -4.56 -11.09 13.83
C VAL A 191 -4.53 -11.58 15.28
N ASN A 192 -5.49 -11.18 16.11
CA ASN A 192 -5.63 -11.67 17.48
C ASN A 192 -7.11 -11.56 17.93
N GLN A 193 -7.38 -11.67 19.23
CA GLN A 193 -8.75 -11.58 19.76
C GLN A 193 -9.36 -10.17 19.62
N ARG A 194 -8.56 -9.14 19.32
CA ARG A 194 -9.00 -7.73 19.22
C ARG A 194 -8.99 -7.18 17.80
N TYR A 195 -8.11 -7.68 16.93
CA TYR A 195 -7.88 -7.10 15.61
C TYR A 195 -8.12 -8.11 14.49
N ASN A 196 -8.76 -7.62 13.43
CA ASN A 196 -8.84 -8.27 12.13
C ASN A 196 -8.19 -7.35 11.09
N PHE A 197 -7.33 -7.86 10.22
CA PHE A 197 -6.74 -7.08 9.15
C PHE A 197 -7.35 -7.50 7.82
N LEU A 198 -7.65 -6.50 6.97
CA LEU A 198 -8.26 -6.70 5.68
C LEU A 198 -7.34 -6.15 4.58
N PHE A 199 -6.82 -7.05 3.75
CA PHE A 199 -5.90 -6.73 2.66
C PHE A 199 -6.67 -6.75 1.34
N LEU A 200 -6.73 -5.61 0.66
CA LEU A 200 -7.61 -5.40 -0.47
C LEU A 200 -6.83 -5.12 -1.76
N ASP A 201 -7.03 -6.02 -2.72
CA ASP A 201 -6.71 -5.75 -4.12
C ASP A 201 -7.74 -4.78 -4.70
N SER A 202 -7.28 -3.57 -4.98
CA SER A 202 -8.05 -2.46 -5.54
C SER A 202 -7.78 -2.24 -7.02
N ASN A 203 -6.88 -3.00 -7.62
CA ASN A 203 -6.31 -2.68 -8.91
C ASN A 203 -7.21 -3.12 -10.06
N ILE A 204 -7.14 -2.38 -11.17
CA ILE A 204 -7.81 -2.73 -12.43
C ILE A 204 -6.72 -3.21 -13.39
N TYR A 205 -6.44 -4.51 -13.40
CA TYR A 205 -5.50 -5.09 -14.36
C TYR A 205 -6.23 -5.90 -15.43
N PRO A 206 -5.63 -6.05 -16.63
CA PRO A 206 -6.20 -6.85 -17.71
C PRO A 206 -6.32 -8.33 -17.31
N GLU A 207 -7.22 -9.05 -17.98
CA GLU A 207 -7.24 -10.52 -17.88
C GLU A 207 -5.94 -11.10 -18.45
N ASP A 208 -5.47 -12.22 -17.91
CA ASP A 208 -4.22 -12.88 -18.33
C ASP A 208 -4.18 -13.17 -19.86
N SER A 209 -5.34 -13.30 -20.49
CA SER A 209 -5.48 -13.56 -21.93
C SER A 209 -5.44 -12.31 -22.83
N GLN A 210 -5.49 -11.11 -22.25
CA GLN A 210 -5.57 -9.84 -22.98
C GLN A 210 -4.73 -8.74 -22.32
N PRO A 211 -3.38 -8.88 -22.27
CA PRO A 211 -2.52 -7.87 -21.67
C PRO A 211 -2.67 -6.52 -22.40
N GLN A 212 -2.88 -5.45 -21.65
CA GLN A 212 -2.87 -4.08 -22.17
C GLN A 212 -1.42 -3.63 -22.40
N THR A 213 -1.23 -2.62 -23.25
CA THR A 213 0.10 -2.04 -23.51
C THR A 213 0.62 -1.18 -22.36
N SER A 214 -0.28 -0.69 -21.50
CA SER A 214 0.03 0.14 -20.33
C SER A 214 -0.85 -0.29 -19.14
N PRO A 215 -0.36 -0.18 -17.90
CA PRO A 215 -1.16 -0.47 -16.72
C PRO A 215 -2.26 0.58 -16.53
N THR A 216 -3.38 0.19 -15.91
CA THR A 216 -4.42 1.15 -15.52
C THR A 216 -4.07 1.74 -14.16
N THR A 217 -3.86 3.06 -14.10
CA THR A 217 -3.51 3.76 -12.85
C THR A 217 -4.64 3.77 -11.82
N GLY A 218 -5.91 3.78 -12.27
CA GLY A 218 -7.08 3.88 -11.40
C GLY A 218 -7.50 2.57 -10.75
N GLY A 219 -8.14 2.68 -9.58
CA GLY A 219 -8.56 1.55 -8.75
C GLY A 219 -10.05 1.49 -8.47
N THR A 220 -10.55 0.31 -8.12
CA THR A 220 -11.95 0.08 -7.72
C THR A 220 -12.07 -1.16 -6.85
N ILE A 221 -12.84 -1.06 -5.75
CA ILE A 221 -13.31 -2.24 -5.04
C ILE A 221 -14.50 -2.82 -5.81
N ARG A 222 -14.24 -3.86 -6.61
CA ARG A 222 -15.23 -4.49 -7.51
C ARG A 222 -16.45 -4.98 -6.74
N GLY A 223 -17.64 -4.98 -7.36
CA GLY A 223 -18.90 -5.30 -6.66
C GLY A 223 -18.94 -6.67 -5.95
N LYS A 224 -18.29 -7.71 -6.50
CA LYS A 224 -18.16 -9.01 -5.81
C LYS A 224 -17.23 -8.91 -4.59
N THR A 225 -16.10 -8.24 -4.73
CA THR A 225 -15.15 -7.94 -3.65
C THR A 225 -15.81 -7.08 -2.57
N MET A 226 -16.57 -6.04 -2.93
CA MET A 226 -17.32 -5.20 -1.98
C MET A 226 -18.30 -6.03 -1.14
N LYS A 227 -19.01 -6.99 -1.74
CA LYS A 227 -19.90 -7.92 -1.01
C LYS A 227 -19.10 -8.80 -0.04
N TRP A 228 -17.93 -9.28 -0.47
CA TRP A 228 -17.04 -10.05 0.39
C TRP A 228 -16.50 -9.19 1.55
N VAL A 229 -16.09 -7.94 1.29
CA VAL A 229 -15.64 -6.98 2.32
C VAL A 229 -16.72 -6.76 3.38
N LYS A 230 -17.96 -6.46 2.96
CA LYS A 230 -19.10 -6.31 3.90
C LYS A 230 -19.29 -7.55 4.77
N LYS A 231 -19.09 -8.75 4.22
CA LYS A 231 -19.16 -10.01 4.99
C LYS A 231 -18.03 -10.10 6.03
N GLN A 232 -16.79 -9.76 5.67
CA GLN A 232 -15.66 -9.79 6.61
C GLN A 232 -15.83 -8.74 7.73
N LEU A 233 -16.24 -7.51 7.37
CA LEU A 233 -16.48 -6.44 8.34
C LEU A 233 -17.62 -6.80 9.31
N LYS A 234 -18.71 -7.40 8.78
CA LYS A 234 -19.81 -7.90 9.62
C LYS A 234 -19.33 -8.98 10.59
N LYS A 235 -18.56 -9.95 10.11
CA LYS A 235 -17.99 -11.03 10.95
C LYS A 235 -17.10 -10.44 12.06
N ALA A 236 -16.18 -9.55 11.72
CA ALA A 236 -15.30 -8.90 12.69
C ALA A 236 -16.11 -8.14 13.76
N LYS A 237 -17.18 -7.45 13.36
CA LYS A 237 -18.09 -6.75 14.28
C LYS A 237 -18.82 -7.72 15.23
N GLU A 238 -19.32 -8.84 14.72
CA GLU A 238 -19.95 -9.91 15.52
C GLU A 238 -18.95 -10.51 16.54
N GLU A 239 -17.69 -10.65 16.14
CA GLU A 239 -16.58 -11.10 17.00
C GLU A 239 -16.01 -10.00 17.91
N LYS A 240 -16.55 -8.77 17.85
CA LYS A 240 -16.08 -7.59 18.59
C LYS A 240 -14.60 -7.25 18.33
N LYS A 241 -14.13 -7.52 17.11
CA LYS A 241 -12.80 -7.16 16.63
C LYS A 241 -12.84 -5.84 15.85
N LYS A 242 -11.78 -5.06 15.98
CA LYS A 242 -11.51 -3.86 15.21
C LYS A 242 -10.86 -4.24 13.89
N THR A 243 -11.39 -3.75 12.78
CA THR A 243 -10.79 -4.01 11.47
C THR A 243 -9.85 -2.89 11.06
N VAL A 244 -8.61 -3.22 10.69
CA VAL A 244 -7.70 -2.30 10.00
C VAL A 244 -7.63 -2.70 8.53
N VAL A 245 -7.73 -1.73 7.61
CA VAL A 245 -7.78 -1.99 6.16
C VAL A 245 -6.47 -1.56 5.52
N PHE A 246 -6.00 -2.37 4.57
CA PHE A 246 -4.82 -2.13 3.74
C PHE A 246 -5.22 -2.26 2.28
N LEU A 247 -4.95 -1.25 1.47
CA LEU A 247 -5.19 -1.25 0.03
C LEU A 247 -4.13 -0.38 -0.65
N HIS A 248 -3.99 -0.48 -1.97
CA HIS A 248 -3.01 0.34 -2.69
C HIS A 248 -3.48 1.77 -2.96
N HIS A 249 -4.66 1.91 -3.59
CA HIS A 249 -5.24 3.20 -3.97
C HIS A 249 -5.83 3.97 -2.78
N ASN A 250 -5.87 5.30 -2.88
CA ASN A 250 -6.36 6.12 -1.77
C ASN A 250 -7.90 6.12 -1.67
N ILE A 251 -8.42 6.38 -0.47
CA ILE A 251 -9.85 6.59 -0.22
C ILE A 251 -10.22 8.07 -0.09
N PHE A 252 -9.26 8.93 0.22
CA PHE A 252 -9.38 10.39 0.21
C PHE A 252 -8.46 11.03 -0.83
N ALA A 253 -8.82 12.25 -1.23
CA ALA A 253 -7.95 13.09 -2.06
C ALA A 253 -6.94 13.82 -1.16
N HIS A 254 -5.75 13.23 -0.99
CA HIS A 254 -4.65 13.83 -0.22
C HIS A 254 -4.00 15.04 -0.91
N ASN A 255 -4.31 15.25 -2.19
CA ASN A 255 -4.07 16.51 -2.88
C ASN A 255 -5.14 16.66 -3.97
N GLU A 256 -5.82 17.80 -4.00
CA GLU A 256 -6.95 18.03 -4.93
C GLU A 256 -6.53 17.90 -6.40
N LEU A 257 -5.31 18.33 -6.74
CA LEU A 257 -4.76 18.30 -8.10
C LEU A 257 -4.22 16.92 -8.50
N LEU A 258 -3.96 16.03 -7.53
CA LEU A 258 -3.42 14.67 -7.73
C LEU A 258 -4.45 13.57 -7.40
N SER A 259 -5.75 13.88 -7.44
CA SER A 259 -6.80 12.94 -7.01
C SER A 259 -7.26 11.97 -8.11
N ASN A 260 -7.24 12.40 -9.38
CA ASN A 260 -7.77 11.60 -10.49
C ASN A 260 -6.85 10.41 -10.82
N GLY A 261 -7.39 9.20 -10.79
CA GLY A 261 -6.64 7.96 -10.98
C GLY A 261 -5.88 7.47 -9.75
N PHE A 262 -5.77 8.29 -8.69
CA PHE A 262 -5.12 7.90 -7.44
C PHE A 262 -6.13 7.50 -6.36
N VAL A 263 -7.25 8.24 -6.29
CA VAL A 263 -8.38 7.88 -5.44
C VAL A 263 -9.21 6.80 -6.12
N LEU A 264 -9.71 5.82 -5.35
CA LEU A 264 -10.62 4.79 -5.86
C LEU A 264 -11.80 5.41 -6.63
N ASN A 265 -12.13 4.86 -7.78
CA ASN A 265 -13.26 5.32 -8.59
C ASN A 265 -14.61 5.22 -7.84
N ASN A 266 -14.71 4.29 -6.89
CA ASN A 266 -15.88 4.12 -6.00
C ASN A 266 -15.57 4.45 -4.52
N ALA A 267 -14.64 5.36 -4.26
CA ALA A 267 -14.26 5.79 -2.91
C ALA A 267 -15.46 6.20 -2.05
N GLU A 268 -16.41 6.99 -2.58
CA GLU A 268 -17.58 7.44 -1.83
C GLU A 268 -18.48 6.30 -1.35
N GLU A 269 -18.66 5.24 -2.15
CA GLU A 269 -19.37 4.04 -1.71
C GLU A 269 -18.56 3.32 -0.63
N PHE A 270 -17.26 3.14 -0.87
CA PHE A 270 -16.39 2.37 0.00
C PHE A 270 -16.22 3.02 1.38
N LYS A 271 -15.98 4.34 1.44
CA LYS A 271 -15.90 5.12 2.69
C LYS A 271 -17.14 4.95 3.55
N LYS A 272 -18.34 4.99 2.96
CA LYS A 272 -19.60 4.75 3.69
C LYS A 272 -19.65 3.34 4.28
N VAL A 273 -19.22 2.33 3.52
CA VAL A 273 -19.13 0.95 4.04
C VAL A 273 -18.15 0.89 5.22
N LEU A 274 -16.97 1.49 5.10
CA LEU A 274 -15.98 1.51 6.19
C LEU A 274 -16.54 2.19 7.45
N ALA A 275 -17.22 3.33 7.29
CA ALA A 275 -17.87 4.06 8.36
C ALA A 275 -19.00 3.27 9.04
N ASP A 276 -19.90 2.64 8.28
CA ASP A 276 -21.02 1.86 8.81
C ASP A 276 -20.56 0.69 9.71
N TYR A 277 -19.36 0.16 9.42
CA TYR A 277 -18.71 -0.88 10.21
C TYR A 277 -17.66 -0.34 11.19
N GLN A 278 -17.54 0.98 11.34
CA GLN A 278 -16.66 1.65 12.30
C GLN A 278 -15.18 1.26 12.13
N VAL A 279 -14.73 1.15 10.86
CA VAL A 279 -13.31 0.98 10.55
C VAL A 279 -12.57 2.27 10.91
N PRO A 280 -11.57 2.22 11.80
CA PRO A 280 -10.95 3.43 12.33
C PRO A 280 -9.73 3.92 11.53
N ILE A 281 -9.06 3.01 10.81
CA ILE A 281 -7.78 3.24 10.11
C ILE A 281 -7.75 2.46 8.78
N VAL A 282 -7.28 3.15 7.76
CA VAL A 282 -6.93 2.61 6.44
C VAL A 282 -5.47 2.97 6.15
N PHE A 283 -4.70 2.01 5.62
CA PHE A 283 -3.36 2.23 5.11
C PHE A 283 -3.34 2.10 3.60
N SER A 284 -2.74 3.07 2.91
CA SER A 284 -2.57 3.08 1.46
C SER A 284 -1.22 3.65 1.00
N GLY A 285 -1.03 3.73 -0.31
CA GLY A 285 0.19 4.21 -0.97
C GLY A 285 -0.14 4.97 -2.24
N HIS A 286 0.46 4.55 -3.37
CA HIS A 286 0.13 4.96 -4.75
C HIS A 286 0.54 6.38 -5.14
N ILE A 287 0.17 7.39 -4.35
CA ILE A 287 0.58 8.79 -4.59
C ILE A 287 2.04 9.06 -4.20
N HIS A 288 2.69 8.09 -3.54
CA HIS A 288 4.07 8.15 -3.04
C HIS A 288 4.39 9.23 -2.00
N ALA A 289 3.47 10.15 -1.70
CA ALA A 289 3.62 11.15 -0.66
C ALA A 289 3.18 10.61 0.69
N GLN A 290 3.98 10.91 1.73
CA GLN A 290 3.58 10.65 3.10
C GLN A 290 2.48 11.65 3.48
N ASP A 291 1.28 11.16 3.79
CA ASP A 291 0.18 12.02 4.23
C ASP A 291 -0.75 11.25 5.18
N ILE A 292 -1.34 11.95 6.15
CA ILE A 292 -2.39 11.37 6.98
C ILE A 292 -3.61 12.27 6.97
N MET A 293 -4.74 11.77 6.48
CA MET A 293 -6.00 12.52 6.49
C MET A 293 -7.05 11.85 7.37
N THR A 294 -7.88 12.65 8.04
CA THR A 294 -9.07 12.16 8.76
C THR A 294 -10.31 12.94 8.35
N GLU A 295 -11.34 12.23 7.88
CA GLU A 295 -12.68 12.80 7.67
C GLU A 295 -13.71 12.11 8.56
N THR A 296 -14.80 12.82 8.87
CA THR A 296 -15.98 12.20 9.49
C THR A 296 -16.94 11.76 8.39
N VAL A 297 -17.17 10.45 8.29
CA VAL A 297 -18.11 9.85 7.34
C VAL A 297 -19.22 9.18 8.15
N ASN A 298 -20.49 9.51 7.91
CA ASN A 298 -21.64 8.98 8.67
C ASN A 298 -21.43 9.03 10.20
N ASP A 299 -21.02 10.19 10.74
CA ASP A 299 -20.72 10.42 12.17
C ASP A 299 -19.56 9.59 12.75
N HIS A 300 -18.77 8.92 11.91
CA HIS A 300 -17.62 8.11 12.32
C HIS A 300 -16.31 8.66 11.72
N PRO A 301 -15.27 8.93 12.55
CA PRO A 301 -13.99 9.42 12.05
C PRO A 301 -13.20 8.29 11.39
N LEU A 302 -12.96 8.42 10.09
CA LEU A 302 -12.18 7.50 9.26
C LEU A 302 -10.84 8.17 8.92
N THR A 303 -9.75 7.54 9.34
CA THR A 303 -8.39 8.02 9.06
C THR A 303 -7.76 7.17 7.97
N GLU A 304 -7.18 7.80 6.96
CA GLU A 304 -6.26 7.19 6.01
C GLU A 304 -4.83 7.63 6.32
N ILE A 305 -3.91 6.67 6.33
CA ILE A 305 -2.46 6.89 6.41
C ILE A 305 -1.87 6.43 5.09
N VAL A 306 -1.36 7.37 4.31
CA VAL A 306 -0.64 7.10 3.08
C VAL A 306 0.84 7.04 3.41
N SER A 307 1.48 5.90 3.12
CA SER A 307 2.93 5.80 3.29
C SER A 307 3.62 6.41 2.08
N SER A 308 4.69 7.17 2.30
CA SER A 308 5.54 7.56 1.17
C SER A 308 6.15 6.34 0.49
N SER A 309 6.50 6.49 -0.79
CA SER A 309 7.12 5.38 -1.53
C SER A 309 8.50 5.06 -0.96
N PHE A 310 8.75 3.77 -0.75
CA PHE A 310 10.05 3.29 -0.30
C PHE A 310 11.15 3.43 -1.36
N SER A 311 10.75 3.58 -2.62
CA SER A 311 11.66 3.75 -3.75
C SER A 311 12.13 5.20 -3.94
N ILE A 312 11.52 6.18 -3.27
CA ILE A 312 11.92 7.59 -3.34
C ILE A 312 12.51 8.07 -2.01
N ALA A 313 13.13 9.24 -2.00
CA ALA A 313 13.59 9.84 -0.75
C ALA A 313 12.41 10.24 0.16
N PRO A 314 12.49 10.02 1.49
CA PRO A 314 13.64 9.53 2.27
C PRO A 314 13.63 8.01 2.55
N GLN A 315 12.94 7.20 1.75
CA GLN A 315 12.61 5.80 2.01
C GLN A 315 11.87 5.63 3.34
N GLY A 316 10.71 6.28 3.42
CA GLY A 316 9.84 6.24 4.59
C GLY A 316 9.20 4.87 4.79
N TYR A 317 8.98 4.50 6.06
CA TYR A 317 8.15 3.37 6.46
C TYR A 317 7.44 3.71 7.77
N GLY A 318 6.23 3.17 7.97
CA GLY A 318 5.49 3.35 9.21
C GLY A 318 5.84 2.28 10.24
N VAL A 319 6.00 2.66 11.50
CA VAL A 319 6.00 1.75 12.65
C VAL A 319 4.68 1.95 13.39
N VAL A 320 3.93 0.87 13.57
CA VAL A 320 2.58 0.91 14.14
C VAL A 320 2.48 0.00 15.35
N THR A 321 2.05 0.56 16.47
CA THR A 321 1.76 -0.19 17.69
C THR A 321 0.28 -0.15 18.01
N LEU A 322 -0.31 -1.34 18.10
CA LEU A 322 -1.68 -1.57 18.53
C LEU A 322 -1.67 -2.20 19.92
N ASN A 323 -2.32 -1.58 20.89
CA ASN A 323 -2.42 -2.14 22.25
C ASN A 323 -3.77 -1.78 22.89
N GLY A 324 -4.64 -2.78 23.05
CA GLY A 324 -6.00 -2.58 23.55
C GLY A 324 -6.84 -1.72 22.61
N ASN A 325 -7.04 -0.46 22.98
CA ASN A 325 -7.68 0.55 22.11
C ASN A 325 -6.68 1.58 21.59
N SER A 326 -5.43 1.58 22.05
CA SER A 326 -4.42 2.54 21.62
C SER A 326 -3.88 2.18 20.25
N PHE A 327 -3.78 3.20 19.40
CA PHE A 327 -3.09 3.20 18.12
C PHE A 327 -1.99 4.27 18.15
N ASP A 328 -0.78 3.88 17.78
CA ASP A 328 0.38 4.76 17.64
C ASP A 328 1.05 4.46 16.30
N TYR A 329 1.06 5.42 15.39
CA TYR A 329 1.79 5.38 14.13
C TYR A 329 2.92 6.41 14.18
N GLN A 330 4.11 6.00 13.76
CA GLN A 330 5.26 6.88 13.56
C GLN A 330 5.95 6.54 12.25
N LYS A 331 6.10 7.51 11.36
CA LYS A 331 6.99 7.38 10.21
C LYS A 331 8.44 7.31 10.71
N GLN A 332 9.19 6.39 10.14
CA GLN A 332 10.62 6.25 10.26
C GLN A 332 11.25 6.28 8.88
N GLU A 333 12.55 6.53 8.81
CA GLU A 333 13.31 6.58 7.56
C GLU A 333 14.31 5.44 7.50
N ASN A 334 14.49 4.85 6.32
CA ASN A 334 15.47 3.78 6.15
C ASN A 334 16.91 4.33 6.02
N THR A 335 17.43 4.99 7.05
CA THR A 335 18.83 5.42 7.07
C THR A 335 19.76 4.21 7.19
N HIS A 336 20.67 4.05 6.22
CA HIS A 336 21.70 3.02 6.18
C HIS A 336 22.87 3.46 5.28
N LYS A 337 23.95 2.68 5.26
CA LYS A 337 25.11 2.93 4.39
C LYS A 337 25.06 2.01 3.19
N ILE A 338 25.39 2.55 2.02
CA ILE A 338 25.67 1.81 0.80
C ILE A 338 27.16 2.01 0.49
N PRO A 339 28.01 0.97 0.49
CA PRO A 339 29.46 1.13 0.35
C PRO A 339 29.91 1.93 -0.89
N GLN A 340 29.11 1.90 -1.95
CA GLN A 340 29.36 2.57 -3.22
C GLN A 340 28.98 4.06 -3.23
N VAL A 341 28.26 4.54 -2.21
CA VAL A 341 27.74 5.91 -2.12
C VAL A 341 28.15 6.53 -0.78
N GLU A 342 28.89 7.64 -0.82
CA GLU A 342 29.43 8.29 0.38
C GLU A 342 28.35 8.63 1.41
N ASN A 343 27.28 9.28 0.95
CA ASN A 343 26.11 9.62 1.74
C ASN A 343 24.83 9.22 0.99
N TYR A 344 24.39 7.97 1.21
CA TYR A 344 23.22 7.42 0.51
C TYR A 344 21.91 8.20 0.76
N PRO A 345 21.58 8.63 1.99
CA PRO A 345 20.43 9.50 2.24
C PRO A 345 20.45 10.81 1.44
N GLU A 346 21.60 11.48 1.33
CA GLU A 346 21.68 12.70 0.53
C GLU A 346 21.59 12.40 -0.97
N TYR A 347 22.23 11.32 -1.44
CA TYR A 347 22.16 10.89 -2.84
C TYR A 347 20.71 10.68 -3.32
N ILE A 348 19.88 9.95 -2.57
CA ILE A 348 18.49 9.72 -2.97
C ILE A 348 17.65 11.00 -2.91
N LYS A 349 17.96 11.89 -1.97
CA LYS A 349 17.29 13.19 -1.84
C LYS A 349 17.62 14.09 -3.01
N GLU A 350 18.90 14.19 -3.40
CA GLU A 350 19.33 14.90 -4.60
C GLU A 350 18.68 14.31 -5.85
N LEU A 351 18.63 12.98 -5.97
CA LEU A 351 17.95 12.30 -7.09
C LEU A 351 16.47 12.72 -7.20
N PHE A 352 15.77 12.80 -6.07
CA PHE A 352 14.37 13.23 -6.03
C PHE A 352 14.20 14.73 -6.34
N ILE A 353 15.06 15.59 -5.77
CA ILE A 353 15.06 17.03 -6.05
C ILE A 353 15.33 17.29 -7.54
N GLU A 354 16.27 16.58 -8.15
CA GLU A 354 16.55 16.67 -9.59
C GLU A 354 15.36 16.25 -10.45
N ASP A 355 14.52 15.33 -9.99
CA ASP A 355 13.25 15.01 -10.67
C ASP A 355 12.25 16.17 -10.61
N GLY A 356 12.06 16.76 -9.43
CA GLY A 356 11.24 17.96 -9.28
C GLY A 356 11.78 19.17 -10.06
N LYS A 357 13.11 19.31 -10.17
CA LYS A 357 13.73 20.33 -11.02
C LYS A 357 13.38 20.12 -12.49
N ARG A 358 13.44 18.90 -13.01
CA ARG A 358 13.04 18.59 -14.40
C ARG A 358 11.58 18.97 -14.66
N LEU A 359 10.69 18.69 -13.70
CA LEU A 359 9.30 19.14 -13.76
C LEU A 359 9.22 20.68 -13.83
N GLY A 360 9.92 21.38 -12.93
CA GLY A 360 10.00 22.83 -12.90
C GLY A 360 10.48 23.43 -14.22
N TYR A 361 11.60 22.94 -14.77
CA TYR A 361 12.13 23.38 -16.05
C TYR A 361 11.10 23.21 -17.16
N THR A 362 10.53 21.99 -17.29
CA THR A 362 9.58 21.67 -18.36
C THR A 362 8.37 22.61 -18.31
N GLN A 363 7.76 22.76 -17.13
CA GLN A 363 6.55 23.59 -16.97
C GLN A 363 6.82 25.09 -17.17
N LEU A 364 7.99 25.58 -16.77
CA LEU A 364 8.36 26.97 -16.96
C LEU A 364 8.75 27.28 -18.41
N THR A 365 9.45 26.36 -19.09
CA THR A 365 9.77 26.52 -20.52
C THR A 365 8.53 26.44 -21.38
N ASP A 366 7.59 25.55 -21.06
CA ASP A 366 6.29 25.43 -21.75
C ASP A 366 5.44 26.70 -21.55
N ALA A 367 5.61 27.38 -20.42
CA ALA A 367 5.01 28.68 -20.14
C ALA A 367 5.76 29.87 -20.80
N GLY A 368 6.85 29.61 -21.51
CA GLY A 368 7.60 30.61 -22.29
C GLY A 368 8.75 31.30 -21.56
N LEU A 369 9.12 30.87 -20.36
CA LEU A 369 10.28 31.41 -19.65
C LEU A 369 11.58 30.88 -20.28
N SER A 370 12.43 31.78 -20.76
CA SER A 370 13.72 31.46 -21.41
C SER A 370 14.96 31.97 -20.66
N ASP A 371 14.78 32.74 -19.59
CA ASP A 371 15.90 33.23 -18.78
C ASP A 371 16.48 32.07 -17.95
N SER A 372 17.70 31.65 -18.29
CA SER A 372 18.33 30.48 -17.66
C SER A 372 18.50 30.63 -16.16
N LYS A 373 18.86 31.83 -15.68
CA LYS A 373 19.05 32.05 -14.24
C LYS A 373 17.73 31.96 -13.49
N LYS A 374 16.64 32.49 -14.07
CA LYS A 374 15.31 32.36 -13.47
C LYS A 374 14.83 30.91 -13.48
N LEU A 375 15.06 30.19 -14.57
CA LEU A 375 14.73 28.77 -14.68
C LEU A 375 15.44 27.95 -13.61
N ASP A 376 16.74 28.15 -13.40
CA ASP A 376 17.51 27.43 -12.38
C ASP A 376 16.96 27.68 -10.97
N ILE A 377 16.73 28.94 -10.62
CA ILE A 377 16.22 29.34 -9.29
C ILE A 377 14.83 28.76 -9.03
N ALA A 378 13.91 28.89 -10.00
CA ALA A 378 12.54 28.43 -9.85
C ALA A 378 12.44 26.90 -9.86
N SER A 379 13.22 26.22 -10.70
CA SER A 379 13.20 24.76 -10.78
C SER A 379 13.79 24.12 -9.53
N GLU A 380 14.88 24.67 -8.98
CA GLU A 380 15.42 24.25 -7.69
C GLU A 380 14.35 24.36 -6.59
N PHE A 381 13.63 25.49 -6.55
CA PHE A 381 12.53 25.68 -5.62
C PHE A 381 11.41 24.62 -5.78
N VAL A 382 11.01 24.27 -7.00
CA VAL A 382 10.06 23.17 -7.24
C VAL A 382 10.56 21.85 -6.66
N GLY A 383 11.83 21.51 -6.89
CA GLY A 383 12.45 20.30 -6.35
C GLY A 383 12.40 20.24 -4.82
N GLN A 384 12.72 21.36 -4.15
CA GLN A 384 12.70 21.45 -2.69
C GLN A 384 11.27 21.34 -2.12
N VAL A 385 10.30 22.04 -2.70
CA VAL A 385 8.90 21.98 -2.25
C VAL A 385 8.29 20.60 -2.51
N ASN A 386 8.57 19.98 -3.66
CA ASN A 386 8.18 18.58 -3.90
C ASN A 386 8.76 17.65 -2.84
N TYR A 387 10.06 17.76 -2.54
CA TYR A 387 10.67 16.91 -1.51
C TYR A 387 9.98 17.08 -0.15
N ARG A 388 9.61 18.31 0.24
CA ARG A 388 8.87 18.57 1.48
C ARG A 388 7.51 17.87 1.50
N PHE A 389 6.72 18.01 0.45
CA PHE A 389 5.40 17.37 0.34
C PHE A 389 5.51 15.84 0.36
N PHE A 390 6.33 15.25 -0.50
CA PHE A 390 6.44 13.78 -0.59
C PHE A 390 7.03 13.15 0.69
N SER A 391 7.80 13.91 1.47
CA SER A 391 8.33 13.45 2.77
C SER A 391 7.40 13.68 3.96
N GLY A 392 6.23 14.32 3.77
CA GLY A 392 5.24 14.64 4.81
C GLY A 392 5.68 15.78 5.72
N ASN A 393 6.45 16.74 5.19
CA ASN A 393 7.04 17.87 5.92
C ASN A 393 6.42 19.22 5.51
N ASP A 394 5.12 19.20 5.25
CA ASP A 394 4.30 20.32 4.77
C ASP A 394 3.21 20.75 5.76
N PHE A 395 3.00 20.06 6.88
CA PHE A 395 2.20 20.61 7.99
C PHE A 395 2.95 21.75 8.72
N ILE A 396 2.86 22.96 8.17
CA ILE A 396 3.55 24.18 8.64
C ILE A 396 2.57 25.34 8.92
N SER A 397 3.02 26.33 9.69
CA SER A 397 2.22 27.52 10.01
C SER A 397 2.06 28.47 8.80
N ASP A 398 1.00 29.29 8.82
CA ASP A 398 0.78 30.31 7.79
C ASP A 398 1.97 31.29 7.68
N GLU A 399 2.66 31.60 8.79
CA GLU A 399 3.85 32.44 8.78
C GLU A 399 5.02 31.79 8.01
N GLU A 400 5.20 30.47 8.16
CA GLU A 400 6.21 29.72 7.41
C GLU A 400 5.86 29.65 5.92
N VAL A 401 4.58 29.52 5.57
CA VAL A 401 4.11 29.58 4.19
C VAL A 401 4.45 30.93 3.56
N GLU A 402 4.17 32.04 4.24
CA GLU A 402 4.51 33.38 3.73
C GLU A 402 6.02 33.57 3.52
N LYS A 403 6.86 32.96 4.39
CA LYS A 403 8.33 32.96 4.18
C LYS A 403 8.72 32.20 2.92
N ILE A 404 8.16 31.01 2.70
CA ILE A 404 8.43 30.22 1.50
C ILE A 404 7.93 30.94 0.24
N LYS A 405 6.74 31.56 0.30
CA LYS A 405 6.19 32.34 -0.82
C LYS A 405 6.99 33.61 -1.10
N ALA A 406 7.71 34.16 -0.11
CA ALA A 406 8.61 35.29 -0.33
C ALA A 406 9.91 34.92 -1.07
N GLU A 407 10.24 33.63 -1.21
CA GLU A 407 11.45 33.19 -1.89
C GLU A 407 11.44 33.55 -3.39
N PRO A 408 12.61 33.86 -3.99
CA PRO A 408 12.70 34.19 -5.40
C PRO A 408 12.12 33.11 -6.33
N GLY A 409 12.27 31.83 -5.97
CA GLY A 409 11.73 30.71 -6.75
C GLY A 409 10.22 30.75 -6.88
N TYR A 410 9.50 30.96 -5.77
CA TYR A 410 8.05 31.11 -5.78
C TYR A 410 7.62 32.31 -6.62
N GLN A 411 8.25 33.47 -6.44
CA GLN A 411 7.89 34.70 -7.15
C GLN A 411 8.06 34.54 -8.67
N ILE A 412 9.16 33.92 -9.11
CA ILE A 412 9.37 33.60 -10.53
C ILE A 412 8.26 32.67 -11.03
N ILE A 413 7.90 31.62 -10.28
CA ILE A 413 6.82 30.71 -10.68
C ILE A 413 5.50 31.47 -10.80
N ALA A 414 5.15 32.28 -9.80
CA ALA A 414 3.89 33.01 -9.75
C ALA A 414 3.72 33.99 -10.92
N ASP A 415 4.82 34.62 -11.36
CA ASP A 415 4.83 35.55 -12.48
C ASP A 415 4.77 34.87 -13.85
N ASN A 416 5.21 33.60 -13.95
CA ASN A 416 5.48 32.96 -15.25
C ASN A 416 4.64 31.71 -15.53
N SER A 417 4.13 30.99 -14.53
CA SER A 417 3.35 29.77 -14.75
C SER A 417 2.21 29.63 -13.75
N LYS A 418 0.98 29.85 -14.23
CA LYS A 418 -0.24 29.66 -13.41
C LYS A 418 -0.37 28.21 -12.93
N PHE A 419 -0.17 27.25 -13.82
CA PHE A 419 -0.28 25.83 -13.47
C PHE A 419 0.70 25.45 -12.36
N LEU A 420 1.98 25.80 -12.52
CA LEU A 420 3.00 25.45 -11.54
C LEU A 420 2.78 26.20 -10.21
N LYS A 421 2.28 27.44 -10.27
CA LYS A 421 1.86 28.18 -9.07
C LYS A 421 0.73 27.46 -8.33
N ASP A 422 -0.34 27.09 -9.04
CA ASP A 422 -1.49 26.39 -8.45
C ASP A 422 -1.06 25.03 -7.86
N TYR A 423 -0.17 24.32 -8.55
CA TYR A 423 0.45 23.09 -8.04
C TYR A 423 1.24 23.31 -6.76
N ILE A 424 2.20 24.26 -6.75
CA ILE A 424 2.99 24.58 -5.56
C ILE A 424 2.11 25.02 -4.40
N ASP A 425 1.11 25.86 -4.65
CA ASP A 425 0.17 26.31 -3.61
C ASP A 425 -0.63 25.13 -3.02
N SER A 426 -0.85 24.05 -3.78
CA SER A 426 -1.55 22.85 -3.30
C SER A 426 -0.69 21.91 -2.43
N ILE A 427 0.64 22.02 -2.49
CA ILE A 427 1.59 21.12 -1.79
C ILE A 427 2.47 21.84 -0.76
N ILE A 428 2.37 23.17 -0.65
CA ILE A 428 3.23 23.96 0.25
C ILE A 428 2.85 23.78 1.72
N GLN A 429 1.57 23.52 1.99
CA GLN A 429 0.99 23.46 3.31
C GLN A 429 -0.17 22.46 3.34
N ASP A 430 -0.02 21.42 4.17
CA ASP A 430 -1.17 20.68 4.66
C ASP A 430 -1.78 21.41 5.88
N LYS A 431 -3.11 21.48 5.90
CA LYS A 431 -3.90 22.10 6.98
C LYS A 431 -4.68 21.08 7.79
N ASN A 432 -4.60 19.80 7.43
CA ASN A 432 -5.42 18.77 8.03
C ASN A 432 -4.82 18.29 9.36
N GLN A 433 -3.61 17.75 9.39
CA GLN A 433 -2.90 17.25 10.58
C GLN A 433 -1.45 16.87 10.24
N LYS A 434 -0.68 16.39 11.22
CA LYS A 434 0.72 15.99 10.99
C LYS A 434 0.81 14.63 10.30
N ASP A 435 1.63 14.53 9.25
CA ASP A 435 1.73 13.31 8.44
C ASP A 435 2.69 12.25 8.99
N ASN A 436 3.61 12.63 9.88
CA ASN A 436 4.67 11.74 10.34
C ASN A 436 4.33 10.99 11.63
N GLN A 437 3.23 11.33 12.30
CA GLN A 437 2.84 10.69 13.56
C GLN A 437 1.33 10.79 13.81
N LEU A 438 0.73 9.73 14.31
CA LEU A 438 -0.68 9.72 14.73
C LEU A 438 -0.85 8.87 15.98
N LYS A 439 -1.41 9.45 17.02
CA LYS A 439 -1.84 8.73 18.22
C LYS A 439 -3.34 8.92 18.42
N LYS A 440 -4.09 7.83 18.47
CA LYS A 440 -5.54 7.87 18.73
C LYS A 440 -6.02 6.64 19.47
N ASN A 441 -7.20 6.74 20.06
CA ASN A 441 -7.94 5.59 20.52
C ASN A 441 -8.85 5.07 19.40
N LEU A 442 -8.73 3.80 19.10
CA LEU A 442 -9.68 3.05 18.28
C LEU A 442 -10.94 2.85 19.13
N TYR A 443 -12.10 3.15 18.58
CA TYR A 443 -13.39 3.03 19.27
C TYR A 443 -13.96 1.62 19.17
#